data_AF-A0A2N5ZWR6-F1
#
_entry.id   AF-A0A2N5ZWR6-F1
#
_cell.length_a   1.000
_cell.length_b   1.000
_cell.length_c   1.000
_cell.angle_alpha   90.00
_cell.angle_beta   90.00
_cell.angle_gamma   90.00
#
_symmetry.space_group_name_H-M   'P 1'
#
loop_
_entity.id
_entity.type
_entity.pdbx_description
1 polymer ?
#
loop_
_entity_poly.entity_id
_entity_poly.type
_entity_poly.pdbx_seq_one_letter_code
_entity_poly.pdbx_strand_id
1 'polypeptide(L)'
;MKAIITTLFITFSLINAFSQDILGVWHGIATTPDGKEVTFVYLFEKDGETYKSTMAVPTFNVSGVKPKSTKLLDGKLTISSPELGMKYEGNWNKSTDQIEGKYTEGGVQLDLTLIKGNPQAAKLNRPQEPVKPYPYHEEEVTFQNENAGV
;
A
#
# COMPACT_ATOMS: atom_id res chain seq x y z
N MET A 1 48.81 13.30 51.14
CA MET A 1 47.88 12.26 51.65
C MET A 1 46.53 12.94 51.85
N LYS A 2 45.40 12.63 51.21
CA LYS A 2 44.94 11.59 50.28
C LYS A 2 43.94 12.30 49.36
N ALA A 3 44.05 12.16 48.04
CA ALA A 3 43.07 12.73 47.11
C ALA A 3 41.91 11.74 46.93
N ILE A 4 40.70 12.25 47.08
CA ILE A 4 39.42 11.55 46.91
C ILE A 4 39.20 11.36 45.40
N ILE A 5 38.97 10.13 44.95
CA ILE A 5 38.56 9.84 43.57
C ILE A 5 37.15 9.26 43.62
N THR A 6 36.18 10.10 43.30
CA THR A 6 34.77 9.74 43.15
C THR A 6 34.56 9.31 41.70
N THR A 7 34.33 8.02 41.46
CA THR A 7 34.08 7.47 40.12
C THR A 7 32.64 7.75 39.69
N LEU A 8 32.45 8.62 38.72
CA LEU A 8 31.16 8.93 38.09
C LEU A 8 30.93 7.96 36.92
N PHE A 9 30.07 6.94 37.12
CA PHE A 9 29.61 6.04 36.06
C PHE A 9 28.53 6.76 35.23
N ILE A 10 28.91 7.32 34.07
CA ILE A 10 27.97 7.82 33.06
C ILE A 10 27.63 6.65 32.14
N THR A 11 26.47 6.03 32.34
CA THR A 11 25.91 5.08 31.38
C THR A 11 25.27 5.86 30.23
N PHE A 12 25.96 5.89 29.09
CA PHE A 12 25.46 6.47 27.85
C PHE A 12 24.45 5.48 27.22
N SER A 13 23.17 5.66 27.51
CA SER A 13 22.11 4.90 26.84
C SER A 13 22.05 5.32 25.37
N LEU A 14 22.42 4.40 24.48
CA LEU A 14 22.28 4.54 23.03
C LEU A 14 20.79 4.59 22.67
N ILE A 15 20.24 5.81 22.56
CA ILE A 15 18.97 6.04 21.89
C ILE A 15 19.17 5.76 20.40
N ASN A 16 18.80 4.55 19.99
CA ASN A 16 18.67 4.20 18.58
C ASN A 16 17.48 4.98 18.00
N ALA A 17 17.72 6.22 17.57
CA ALA A 17 16.80 7.01 16.78
C ALA A 17 16.81 6.49 15.34
N PHE A 18 16.20 5.32 15.11
CA PHE A 18 15.82 4.93 13.76
C PHE A 18 14.68 5.85 13.33
N SER A 19 14.94 6.70 12.34
CA SER A 19 13.87 7.42 11.65
C SER A 19 12.95 6.39 11.00
N GLN A 20 11.76 6.19 11.58
CA GLN A 20 10.73 5.37 10.97
C GLN A 20 10.15 6.15 9.81
N ASP A 21 10.43 5.69 8.60
CA ASP A 21 9.94 6.32 7.40
C ASP A 21 8.91 5.43 6.69
N ILE A 22 7.71 5.98 6.51
CA ILE A 22 6.60 5.34 5.80
C ILE A 22 6.69 5.56 4.29
N LEU A 23 7.67 6.31 3.78
CA LEU A 23 7.78 6.66 2.36
C LEU A 23 7.62 5.46 1.42
N GLY A 24 6.90 5.71 0.31
CA GLY A 24 6.64 4.75 -0.75
C GLY A 24 5.23 4.19 -0.74
N VAL A 25 5.04 3.11 -1.49
CA VAL A 25 3.74 2.46 -1.64
C VAL A 25 3.55 1.43 -0.53
N TRP A 26 2.35 1.39 0.02
CA TRP A 26 1.86 0.41 0.97
C TRP A 26 0.50 -0.09 0.52
N HIS A 27 0.19 -1.34 0.82
CA HIS A 27 -1.11 -1.92 0.52
C HIS A 27 -1.60 -2.80 1.65
N GLY A 28 -2.90 -3.01 1.72
CA GLY A 28 -3.53 -3.94 2.63
C GLY A 28 -4.83 -4.44 2.05
N ILE A 29 -5.22 -5.64 2.49
CA ILE A 29 -6.50 -6.24 2.13
C ILE A 29 -7.33 -6.29 3.42
N ALA A 30 -8.56 -5.77 3.36
CA ALA A 30 -9.50 -5.88 4.45
C ALA A 30 -10.74 -6.65 4.01
N THR A 31 -11.33 -7.40 4.92
CA THR A 31 -12.57 -8.14 4.70
C THR A 31 -13.74 -7.33 5.24
N THR A 32 -14.73 -7.06 4.41
CA THR A 32 -15.97 -6.36 4.81
C THR A 32 -16.89 -7.29 5.61
N PRO A 33 -17.90 -6.74 6.33
CA PRO A 33 -18.87 -7.56 7.06
C PRO A 33 -19.65 -8.56 6.20
N ASP A 34 -19.81 -8.29 4.90
CA ASP A 34 -20.41 -9.20 3.91
C ASP A 34 -19.40 -10.19 3.28
N GLY A 35 -18.17 -10.26 3.81
CA GLY A 35 -17.15 -11.24 3.42
C GLY A 35 -16.39 -10.90 2.14
N LYS A 36 -16.50 -9.69 1.60
CA LYS A 36 -15.76 -9.28 0.41
C LYS A 36 -14.39 -8.73 0.78
N GLU A 37 -13.40 -9.02 -0.06
CA GLU A 37 -12.06 -8.45 0.07
C GLU A 37 -11.98 -7.09 -0.63
N VAL A 38 -11.46 -6.10 0.09
CA VAL A 38 -11.22 -4.74 -0.42
C VAL A 38 -9.73 -4.48 -0.31
N THR A 39 -9.12 -4.15 -1.45
CA THR A 39 -7.69 -3.80 -1.51
C THR A 39 -7.54 -2.29 -1.38
N PHE A 40 -6.76 -1.87 -0.40
CA PHE A 40 -6.36 -0.48 -0.19
C PHE A 40 -4.91 -0.31 -0.62
N VAL A 41 -4.61 0.78 -1.32
CA VAL A 41 -3.26 1.16 -1.70
C VAL A 41 -3.03 2.60 -1.28
N TYR A 42 -1.92 2.85 -0.58
CA TYR A 42 -1.48 4.17 -0.16
C TYR A 42 -0.10 4.46 -0.74
N LEU A 43 0.06 5.64 -1.32
CA LEU A 43 1.36 6.24 -1.62
C LEU A 43 1.63 7.30 -0.56
N PHE A 44 2.67 7.09 0.24
CA PHE A 44 3.16 8.09 1.19
C PHE A 44 4.37 8.82 0.63
N GLU A 45 4.32 10.13 0.74
CA GLU A 45 5.37 11.04 0.30
C GLU A 45 5.61 12.08 1.38
N LYS A 46 6.78 12.73 1.33
CA LYS A 46 7.16 13.74 2.31
C LYS A 46 6.54 15.09 1.94
N ASP A 47 6.09 15.82 2.95
CA ASP A 47 5.61 17.20 2.84
C ASP A 47 6.19 18.00 4.02
N GLY A 48 7.43 18.48 3.83
CA GLY A 48 8.23 19.11 4.88
C GLY A 48 8.54 18.16 6.05
N GLU A 49 8.05 18.51 7.23
CA GLU A 49 8.14 17.67 8.45
C GLU A 49 6.98 16.66 8.56
N THR A 50 6.00 16.75 7.67
CA THR A 50 4.81 15.89 7.67
C THR A 50 4.80 14.95 6.46
N TYR A 51 3.73 14.18 6.33
CA TYR A 51 3.51 13.29 5.20
C TYR A 51 2.26 13.72 4.43
N LYS A 52 2.32 13.58 3.11
CA LYS A 52 1.13 13.57 2.24
C LYS A 52 0.85 12.12 1.84
N SER A 53 -0.43 11.77 1.71
CA SER A 53 -0.82 10.45 1.21
C SER A 53 -1.76 10.58 0.02
N THR A 54 -1.66 9.61 -0.88
CA THR A 54 -2.64 9.37 -1.94
C THR A 54 -3.15 7.95 -1.81
N MET A 55 -4.46 7.78 -1.75
CA MET A 55 -5.14 6.51 -1.59
C MET A 55 -5.81 6.08 -2.91
N ALA A 56 -5.79 4.78 -3.16
CA ALA A 56 -6.56 4.11 -4.19
C ALA A 56 -7.25 2.87 -3.60
N VAL A 57 -8.42 2.56 -4.12
CA VAL A 57 -9.18 1.33 -3.82
C VAL A 57 -9.46 0.63 -5.15
N PRO A 58 -8.49 -0.16 -5.67
CA PRO A 58 -8.59 -0.77 -7.00
C PRO A 58 -9.80 -1.68 -7.18
N THR A 59 -10.23 -2.36 -6.11
CA THR A 59 -11.43 -3.21 -6.11
C THR A 59 -12.70 -2.44 -6.49
N PHE A 60 -12.73 -1.13 -6.27
CA PHE A 60 -13.83 -0.24 -6.64
C PHE A 60 -13.45 0.77 -7.75
N ASN A 61 -12.31 0.57 -8.41
CA ASN A 61 -11.78 1.47 -9.44
C ASN A 61 -11.66 2.94 -8.99
N VAL A 62 -11.41 3.15 -7.69
CA VAL A 62 -11.19 4.47 -7.09
C VAL A 62 -9.69 4.75 -7.01
N SER A 63 -9.27 5.93 -7.42
CA SER A 63 -7.87 6.36 -7.35
C SER A 63 -7.75 7.86 -7.08
N GLY A 64 -6.58 8.29 -6.57
CA GLY A 64 -6.28 9.71 -6.40
C GLY A 64 -6.96 10.37 -5.22
N VAL A 65 -7.51 9.62 -4.27
CA VAL A 65 -8.10 10.17 -3.05
C VAL A 65 -6.97 10.76 -2.20
N LYS A 66 -7.09 12.02 -1.82
CA LYS A 66 -6.07 12.73 -1.02
C LYS A 66 -6.64 13.03 0.37
N PRO A 67 -6.27 12.25 1.40
CA PRO A 67 -6.70 12.51 2.76
C PRO A 67 -6.23 13.89 3.25
N LYS A 68 -7.04 14.54 4.08
CA LYS A 68 -6.75 15.88 4.62
C LYS A 68 -5.49 15.93 5.48
N SER A 69 -5.20 14.87 6.22
CA SER A 69 -4.05 14.79 7.14
C SER A 69 -3.45 13.39 7.15
N THR A 70 -2.12 13.30 7.12
CA THR A 70 -1.36 12.07 7.39
C THR A 70 -0.26 12.37 8.40
N LYS A 71 -0.22 11.63 9.50
CA LYS A 71 0.73 11.85 10.60
C LYS A 71 1.30 10.51 11.06
N LEU A 72 2.60 10.46 11.23
CA LEU A 72 3.31 9.36 11.88
C LEU A 72 3.98 9.92 13.13
N LEU A 73 3.54 9.48 14.31
CA LEU A 73 4.10 9.90 15.59
C LEU A 73 4.29 8.66 16.47
N ASP A 74 5.52 8.44 16.95
CA ASP A 74 5.88 7.31 17.83
C ASP A 74 5.42 5.94 17.31
N GLY A 75 5.50 5.74 15.99
CA GLY A 75 5.05 4.51 15.32
C GLY A 75 3.54 4.41 15.12
N LYS A 76 2.75 5.40 15.55
CA LYS A 76 1.32 5.47 15.25
C LYS A 76 1.06 6.27 13.98
N LEU A 77 0.55 5.61 12.95
CA LEU A 77 0.09 6.23 11.70
C LEU A 77 -1.38 6.61 11.82
N THR A 78 -1.68 7.89 11.62
CA THR A 78 -3.05 8.42 11.52
C THR A 78 -3.26 9.08 10.17
N ILE A 79 -4.28 8.63 9.44
CA ILE A 79 -4.74 9.23 8.19
C ILE A 79 -6.20 9.65 8.38
N SER A 80 -6.58 10.86 7.97
CA SER A 80 -7.94 11.34 8.16
C SER A 80 -8.40 12.28 7.05
N SER A 81 -9.63 12.08 6.60
CA SER A 81 -10.45 13.04 5.84
C SER A 81 -11.84 13.10 6.48
N PRO A 82 -12.06 14.01 7.44
CA PRO A 82 -13.38 14.18 8.07
C PRO A 82 -14.49 14.46 7.06
N GLU A 83 -14.18 15.19 5.98
CA GLU A 83 -15.12 15.50 4.90
C GLU A 83 -15.57 14.27 4.09
N LEU A 84 -14.79 13.19 4.10
CA LEU A 84 -15.15 11.90 3.52
C LEU A 84 -15.65 10.90 4.58
N GLY A 85 -15.73 11.31 5.85
CA GLY A 85 -16.01 10.41 6.97
C GLY A 85 -14.96 9.30 7.14
N MET A 86 -13.74 9.50 6.62
CA MET A 86 -12.69 8.50 6.51
C MET A 86 -11.61 8.69 7.56
N LYS A 87 -11.19 7.60 8.22
CA LYS A 87 -10.06 7.56 9.13
C LYS A 87 -9.31 6.23 9.02
N TYR A 88 -7.99 6.28 9.11
CA TYR A 88 -7.16 5.09 9.38
C TYR A 88 -6.27 5.36 10.59
N GLU A 89 -6.20 4.40 11.50
CA GLU A 89 -5.29 4.40 12.63
C GLU A 89 -4.57 3.06 12.72
N GLY A 90 -3.25 3.08 12.71
CA GLY A 90 -2.45 1.86 12.83
C GLY A 90 -1.16 2.07 13.61
N ASN A 91 -0.64 0.98 14.17
CA ASN A 91 0.62 0.95 14.91
C ASN A 91 1.66 0.16 14.11
N TRP A 92 2.86 0.72 14.02
CA TRP A 92 3.99 0.09 13.36
C TRP A 92 4.51 -1.08 14.19
N ASN A 93 4.38 -2.28 13.66
CA ASN A 93 4.98 -3.47 14.21
C ASN A 93 6.42 -3.60 13.69
N LYS A 94 7.40 -3.31 14.56
CA LYS A 94 8.83 -3.33 14.21
C LYS A 94 9.35 -4.72 13.87
N SER A 95 8.70 -5.78 14.36
CA SER A 95 9.13 -7.16 14.13
C SER A 95 8.72 -7.65 12.74
N THR A 96 7.58 -7.17 12.24
CA THR A 96 7.02 -7.59 10.94
C THR A 96 7.21 -6.57 9.82
N ASP A 97 7.62 -5.34 10.17
CA ASP A 97 7.70 -4.18 9.26
C ASP A 97 6.35 -3.85 8.60
N GLN A 98 5.27 -3.99 9.38
CA GLN A 98 3.89 -3.76 8.96
C GLN A 98 3.22 -2.72 9.84
N ILE A 99 2.14 -2.12 9.34
CA ILE A 99 1.32 -1.19 10.12
C ILE A 99 -0.03 -1.86 10.36
N GLU A 100 -0.22 -2.35 11.59
CA GLU A 100 -1.44 -3.02 12.01
C GLU A 100 -2.46 -1.98 12.45
N GLY A 101 -3.59 -1.87 11.74
CA GLY A 101 -4.52 -0.79 11.96
C GLY A 101 -5.96 -1.09 11.61
N LYS A 102 -6.76 -0.04 11.72
CA LYS A 102 -8.20 -0.04 11.43
C LYS A 102 -8.53 1.10 10.49
N TYR A 103 -9.27 0.78 9.45
CA TYR A 103 -9.89 1.73 8.54
C TYR A 103 -11.35 1.94 8.95
N THR A 104 -11.81 3.18 8.96
CA THR A 104 -13.19 3.56 9.29
C THR A 104 -13.72 4.51 8.23
N GLU A 105 -14.89 4.21 7.68
CA GLU A 105 -15.61 5.05 6.72
C GLU A 105 -17.11 4.94 6.94
N GLY A 106 -17.80 6.08 7.15
CA GLY A 106 -19.26 6.11 7.20
C GLY A 106 -19.91 5.20 8.26
N GLY A 107 -19.20 4.87 9.34
CA GLY A 107 -19.65 3.96 10.40
C GLY A 107 -19.23 2.49 10.22
N VAL A 108 -18.68 2.11 9.07
CA VAL A 108 -18.05 0.80 8.86
C VAL A 108 -16.61 0.84 9.36
N GLN A 109 -16.19 -0.19 10.09
CA GLN A 109 -14.81 -0.38 10.52
C GLN A 109 -14.25 -1.69 9.97
N LEU A 110 -13.06 -1.62 9.37
CA LEU A 110 -12.36 -2.74 8.77
C LEU A 110 -10.97 -2.87 9.40
N ASP A 111 -10.58 -4.09 9.76
CA ASP A 111 -9.19 -4.37 10.14
C ASP A 111 -8.32 -4.32 8.87
N LEU A 112 -7.28 -3.49 8.90
CA LEU A 112 -6.43 -3.22 7.75
C LEU A 112 -4.96 -3.15 8.18
N THR A 113 -4.24 -4.22 7.85
CA THR A 113 -2.78 -4.25 8.01
C THR A 113 -2.13 -3.80 6.70
N LEU A 114 -1.28 -2.78 6.78
CA LEU A 114 -0.53 -2.27 5.64
C LEU A 114 0.85 -2.91 5.58
N ILE A 115 1.21 -3.36 4.37
CA ILE A 115 2.49 -3.97 4.03
C ILE A 115 3.15 -3.13 2.93
N LYS A 116 4.45 -2.93 3.03
CA LYS A 116 5.21 -2.14 2.07
C LYS A 116 5.26 -2.81 0.69
N GLY A 117 5.11 -2.02 -0.36
CA GLY A 117 5.13 -2.44 -1.76
C GLY A 117 3.76 -2.35 -2.44
N ASN A 118 3.76 -2.60 -3.76
CA ASN A 118 2.53 -2.71 -4.55
C ASN A 118 1.81 -4.02 -4.21
N PRO A 119 0.46 -4.03 -4.22
CA PRO A 119 -0.27 -5.29 -4.12
C PRO A 119 0.13 -6.17 -5.31
N GLN A 120 0.28 -7.48 -5.09
CA GLN A 120 0.39 -8.41 -6.22
C GLN A 120 -0.89 -8.30 -7.03
N ALA A 121 -0.79 -7.70 -8.22
CA ALA A 121 -1.88 -7.74 -9.16
C ALA A 121 -2.13 -9.23 -9.47
N ALA A 122 -3.33 -9.73 -9.16
CA ALA A 122 -3.80 -10.93 -9.82
C ALA A 122 -3.58 -10.70 -11.32
N LYS A 123 -2.75 -11.52 -11.96
CA LYS A 123 -2.49 -11.42 -13.41
C LYS A 123 -3.85 -11.48 -14.08
N LEU A 124 -4.40 -10.32 -14.45
CA LEU A 124 -5.65 -10.29 -15.15
C LEU A 124 -5.33 -10.83 -16.54
N ASN A 125 -5.73 -12.08 -16.79
CA ASN A 125 -5.73 -12.64 -18.13
C ASN A 125 -6.70 -11.81 -18.96
N ARG A 126 -6.18 -10.73 -19.56
CA ARG A 126 -6.84 -9.89 -20.56
C ARG A 126 -6.19 -10.14 -21.93
N PRO A 127 -6.25 -11.36 -22.47
CA PRO A 127 -5.79 -11.57 -23.83
C PRO A 127 -6.70 -10.74 -24.76
N GLN A 128 -6.10 -9.77 -25.45
CA GLN A 128 -6.82 -8.94 -26.45
C GLN A 128 -7.18 -9.77 -27.68
N GLU A 129 -6.44 -10.85 -27.92
CA GLU A 129 -6.76 -11.86 -28.91
C GLU A 129 -7.44 -13.04 -28.24
N PRO A 130 -8.60 -13.50 -28.74
CA PRO A 130 -9.22 -14.70 -28.21
C PRO A 130 -8.26 -15.88 -28.33
N VAL A 131 -8.29 -16.76 -27.33
CA VAL A 131 -7.47 -17.98 -27.29
C VAL A 131 -8.26 -19.12 -27.92
N LYS A 132 -7.60 -19.92 -28.77
CA LYS A 132 -8.20 -21.09 -29.40
C LYS A 132 -8.75 -22.10 -28.36
N PRO A 133 -9.82 -22.86 -28.67
CA PRO A 133 -10.50 -22.93 -29.97
C PRO A 133 -11.47 -21.77 -30.22
N TYR A 134 -11.48 -21.24 -31.43
CA TYR A 134 -12.48 -20.23 -31.82
C TYR A 134 -13.87 -20.86 -32.01
N PRO A 135 -14.97 -20.14 -31.75
CA PRO A 135 -16.32 -20.66 -31.90
C PRO A 135 -16.77 -20.78 -33.38
N TYR A 136 -15.85 -20.64 -34.33
CA TYR A 136 -16.10 -20.72 -35.76
C TYR A 136 -15.12 -21.70 -36.41
N HIS A 137 -15.55 -22.26 -37.54
CA HIS A 137 -14.73 -23.15 -38.34
C HIS A 137 -13.57 -22.37 -38.97
N GLU A 138 -12.36 -22.89 -38.82
CA GLU A 138 -11.14 -22.34 -39.45
C GLU A 138 -10.76 -23.21 -40.66
N GLU A 139 -10.47 -22.60 -41.79
CA GLU A 139 -9.89 -23.26 -42.97
C GLU A 139 -8.58 -22.57 -43.34
N GLU A 140 -7.54 -23.36 -43.55
CA GLU A 140 -6.28 -22.87 -44.10
C GLU A 140 -6.42 -22.77 -45.63
N VAL A 141 -6.35 -21.55 -46.16
CA VAL A 141 -6.46 -21.31 -47.61
C VAL A 141 -5.10 -20.85 -48.16
N THR A 142 -4.74 -21.39 -49.32
CA THR A 142 -3.54 -20.98 -50.05
C THR A 142 -3.97 -20.52 -51.45
N PHE A 143 -3.43 -19.40 -51.91
CA PHE A 143 -3.65 -18.91 -53.27
C PHE A 143 -2.31 -18.85 -54.01
N GLN A 144 -2.32 -19.27 -55.27
CA GLN A 144 -1.19 -19.14 -56.17
C GLN A 144 -1.24 -17.74 -56.81
N ASN A 145 -0.19 -16.93 -56.61
CA ASN A 145 -0.09 -15.61 -57.23
C ASN A 145 0.77 -15.70 -58.51
N GLU A 146 0.12 -15.78 -59.67
CA GLU A 146 0.80 -15.90 -60.96
C GLU A 146 1.35 -14.57 -61.52
N ASN A 147 1.04 -13.42 -60.90
CA ASN A 147 1.48 -12.08 -61.33
C ASN A 147 2.50 -11.41 -60.40
N ALA A 148 3.06 -12.15 -59.44
CA ALA A 148 4.24 -11.68 -58.71
C ALA A 148 5.46 -11.80 -59.64
N GLY A 149 5.70 -10.77 -60.45
CA GLY A 149 6.95 -10.61 -61.20
C GLY A 149 8.12 -10.48 -60.23
N VAL A 150 8.76 -11.60 -59.91
CA VAL A 150 10.13 -11.66 -59.37
C VAL A 150 11.08 -11.87 -60.54
#